data_AF-A0A1Q5LYZ5-F1
#
_entry.id   AF-A0A1Q5LYZ5-F1
#
_cell.length_a   1.000
_cell.length_b   1.000
_cell.length_c   1.000
_cell.angle_alpha   90.00
_cell.angle_beta   90.00
_cell.angle_gamma   90.00
#
_symmetry.space_group_name_H-M   'P 1'
#
loop_
_entity.id
_entity.type
_entity.pdbx_description
1 polymer ?
#
loop_
_entity_poly.entity_id
_entity_poly.type
_entity_poly.pdbx_seq_one_letter_code
_entity_poly.pdbx_strand_id
1 'polypeptide(L)'
;MAEHTTIQVSRQTRDHLAQVAKERGMTLGQLVEQLASEQPTAEQIAERVAADRQVVREVIGLDISDEDFDQAPDVLGNIYRLAAEKARLARGAAA
;
A
#
# COMPACT_ATOMS: atom_id res chain seq x y z
N MET A 1 20.07 -16.11 2.83
CA MET A 1 19.57 -16.40 4.20
C MET A 1 18.88 -15.13 4.68
N ALA A 2 17.70 -15.21 5.28
CA ALA A 2 17.01 -13.99 5.72
C ALA A 2 17.84 -13.34 6.84
N GLU A 3 18.33 -12.12 6.61
CA GLU A 3 19.04 -11.35 7.63
C GLU A 3 18.00 -10.83 8.63
N HIS A 4 17.96 -11.42 9.81
CA HIS A 4 17.05 -10.99 10.88
C HIS A 4 17.72 -9.90 11.71
N THR A 5 17.03 -8.77 11.86
CA THR A 5 17.46 -7.65 12.70
C THR A 5 16.48 -7.42 13.84
N THR A 6 16.93 -6.74 14.90
CA THR A 6 16.10 -6.43 16.07
C THR A 6 15.72 -4.95 16.04
N ILE A 7 14.43 -4.66 16.21
CA ILE A 7 13.90 -3.30 16.40
C ILE A 7 13.41 -3.14 17.84
N GLN A 8 13.53 -1.93 18.38
CA GLN A 8 12.98 -1.59 19.69
C GLN A 8 11.59 -1.00 19.52
N VAL A 9 10.61 -1.54 20.22
CA VAL A 9 9.22 -1.06 20.23
C VAL A 9 8.69 -1.03 21.66
N SER A 10 7.64 -0.25 21.90
CA SER A 10 6.99 -0.24 23.21
C SER A 10 6.39 -1.62 23.54
N ARG A 11 6.33 -1.98 24.83
CA ARG A 11 5.69 -3.23 25.28
C ARG A 11 4.24 -3.32 24.80
N GLN A 12 3.51 -2.20 24.89
CA GLN A 12 2.12 -2.11 24.45
C GLN A 12 1.99 -2.41 22.94
N THR A 13 2.85 -1.83 22.11
CA THR A 13 2.88 -2.09 20.66
C THR A 13 3.17 -3.55 20.36
N ARG A 14 4.19 -4.13 21.01
CA ARG A 14 4.53 -5.55 20.85
C ARG A 14 3.36 -6.46 21.21
N ASP A 15 2.73 -6.23 22.35
CA ASP A 15 1.64 -7.08 22.85
C ASP A 15 0.40 -6.97 21.94
N HIS A 16 0.11 -5.76 21.46
CA HIS A 16 -0.93 -5.54 20.46
C HIS A 16 -0.65 -6.29 19.16
N LEU A 17 0.53 -6.13 18.56
CA LEU A 17 0.90 -6.83 17.33
C LEU A 17 0.94 -8.35 17.50
N ALA A 18 1.36 -8.84 18.67
CA ALA A 18 1.35 -10.27 18.96
C ALA A 18 -0.07 -10.84 19.00
N GLN A 19 -1.03 -10.10 19.56
CA GLN A 19 -2.43 -10.49 19.54
C GLN A 19 -3.00 -10.48 18.11
N VAL A 20 -2.69 -9.44 17.31
CA VAL A 20 -3.10 -9.37 15.90
C VAL A 20 -2.53 -10.55 15.10
N ALA A 21 -1.26 -10.88 15.30
CA ALA A 21 -0.62 -12.01 14.62
C ALA A 21 -1.31 -13.34 14.97
N LYS A 22 -1.63 -13.54 16.27
CA LYS A 22 -2.36 -14.72 16.76
C LYS A 22 -3.75 -14.85 16.13
N GLU A 23 -4.51 -13.77 16.03
CA GLU A 23 -5.84 -13.75 15.40
C GLU A 23 -5.78 -14.10 13.92
N ARG A 24 -4.68 -13.74 13.25
CA ARG A 24 -4.44 -14.03 11.82
C ARG A 24 -3.73 -15.36 11.58
N GLY A 25 -3.45 -16.15 12.62
CA GLY A 25 -2.76 -17.44 12.50
C GLY A 25 -1.31 -17.34 11.99
N MET A 26 -0.64 -16.20 12.20
CA MET A 26 0.73 -15.93 11.74
C MET A 26 1.66 -15.56 12.89
N THR A 27 2.96 -15.60 12.65
CA THR A 27 3.97 -15.12 13.61
C THR A 27 4.07 -13.60 13.62
N LEU A 28 4.58 -13.03 14.72
CA LEU A 28 4.83 -11.58 14.82
C LEU A 28 5.78 -11.09 13.71
N GLY A 29 6.81 -11.87 13.37
CA GLY A 29 7.73 -11.55 12.28
C GLY A 29 7.02 -11.48 10.92
N GLN A 30 6.21 -12.49 10.60
CA GLN A 30 5.41 -12.51 9.37
C GLN A 30 4.42 -11.34 9.29
N LEU A 31 3.81 -10.96 10.41
CA LEU A 31 2.93 -9.79 10.44
C LEU A 31 3.71 -8.49 10.13
N VAL A 32 4.90 -8.33 10.70
CA VAL A 32 5.75 -7.15 10.46
C VAL A 32 6.22 -7.10 9.00
N GLU A 33 6.64 -8.24 8.44
CA GLU A 33 7.02 -8.34 7.03
C GLU A 33 5.84 -8.01 6.10
N GLN A 34 4.64 -8.52 6.40
CA GLN A 34 3.43 -8.20 5.65
C GLN A 34 3.13 -6.69 5.71
N LEU A 35 3.13 -6.09 6.90
CA LEU A 35 2.89 -4.66 7.07
C LEU A 35 3.91 -3.80 6.31
N ALA A 36 5.17 -4.22 6.28
CA ALA A 36 6.21 -3.54 5.50
C ALA A 36 5.95 -3.65 3.99
N SER A 37 5.48 -4.81 3.51
CA SER A 37 5.14 -5.00 2.09
C SER A 37 3.89 -4.22 1.64
N GLU A 38 2.92 -4.04 2.54
CA GLU A 38 1.68 -3.31 2.27
C GLU A 38 1.87 -1.78 2.28
N GLN A 39 2.90 -1.29 2.97
CA GLN A 39 3.19 0.13 3.12
C GLN A 39 4.54 0.50 2.47
N PRO A 40 4.62 0.55 1.13
CA PRO A 40 5.82 0.99 0.44
C PRO A 40 6.17 2.44 0.83
N THR A 41 7.46 2.75 0.87
CA THR A 41 7.92 4.12 1.11
C THR A 41 7.57 5.03 -0.07
N ALA A 42 7.57 6.35 0.16
CA ALA A 42 7.33 7.32 -0.91
C ALA A 42 8.31 7.16 -2.09
N GLU A 43 9.58 6.85 -1.79
CA GLU A 43 10.62 6.57 -2.79
C GLU A 43 10.30 5.31 -3.60
N GLN A 44 9.93 4.22 -2.94
CA GLN A 44 9.55 2.97 -3.63
C GLN A 44 8.29 3.14 -4.48
N ILE A 45 7.33 3.97 -4.05
CA ILE A 45 6.16 4.32 -4.84
C ILE A 45 6.60 5.10 -6.08
N ALA A 46 7.47 6.10 -5.93
CA ALA A 46 7.97 6.89 -7.06
C ALA A 46 8.74 6.03 -8.08
N GLU A 47 9.58 5.11 -7.61
CA GLU A 47 10.29 4.15 -8.46
C GLU A 47 9.31 3.25 -9.23
N ARG A 48 8.29 2.72 -8.57
CA ARG A 48 7.24 1.92 -9.22
C ARG A 48 6.50 2.72 -10.29
N VAL A 49 6.12 3.97 -9.99
CA VAL A 49 5.45 4.84 -10.96
C VAL A 49 6.35 5.10 -12.17
N ALA A 50 7.64 5.36 -11.97
CA ALA A 50 8.58 5.55 -13.06
C ALA A 50 8.73 4.29 -13.93
N ALA A 51 8.82 3.11 -13.30
CA ALA A 51 8.87 1.83 -14.00
C ALA A 51 7.58 1.56 -14.79
N ASP A 52 6.42 1.81 -14.20
CA ASP A 52 5.11 1.62 -14.85
C ASP A 52 4.96 2.58 -16.05
N ARG A 53 5.38 3.84 -15.92
CA ARG A 53 5.40 4.80 -17.04
C ARG A 53 6.25 4.29 -18.21
N GLN A 54 7.41 3.72 -17.92
CA GLN A 54 8.27 3.12 -18.94
C GLN A 54 7.60 1.94 -19.63
N VAL A 55 6.99 1.02 -18.87
CA VAL A 55 6.24 -0.12 -19.42
C VAL A 55 5.09 0.35 -20.30
N VAL A 56 4.37 1.40 -19.89
CA VAL A 56 3.27 1.97 -20.70
C VAL A 56 3.80 2.51 -22.03
N ARG A 57 4.92 3.24 -22.04
CA ARG A 57 5.55 3.73 -23.29
C ARG A 57 5.94 2.57 -24.20
N GLU A 58 6.54 1.52 -23.64
CA GLU A 58 6.98 0.34 -24.40
C GLU A 58 5.81 -0.48 -24.96
N VAL A 59 4.75 -0.68 -24.19
CA VAL A 59 3.60 -1.52 -24.57
C VAL A 59 2.62 -0.80 -25.48
N ILE A 60 2.31 0.47 -25.19
CA ILE A 60 1.36 1.25 -26.00
C ILE A 60 2.05 1.79 -27.26
N GLY A 61 3.38 1.95 -27.24
CA GLY A 61 4.15 2.44 -28.38
C GLY A 61 3.92 3.92 -28.69
N LEU A 62 3.41 4.67 -27.71
CA LEU A 62 3.22 6.12 -27.78
C LEU A 62 4.22 6.80 -26.84
N ASP A 63 4.86 7.85 -27.34
CA ASP A 63 5.77 8.68 -26.56
C ASP A 63 4.98 9.64 -25.68
N ILE A 64 4.47 9.11 -24.56
CA ILE A 64 3.74 9.86 -23.55
C ILE A 64 4.76 10.53 -22.63
N SER A 65 4.76 11.86 -22.58
CA SER A 65 5.67 12.60 -21.72
C SER A 65 5.30 12.45 -20.23
N ASP A 66 6.24 12.71 -19.32
CA ASP A 66 5.93 12.72 -17.89
C ASP A 66 4.87 13.77 -17.52
N GLU A 67 4.83 14.90 -18.23
CA GLU A 67 3.82 15.95 -18.04
C GLU A 67 2.43 15.47 -18.45
N ASP A 68 2.31 14.68 -19.52
CA ASP A 68 1.05 14.05 -19.92
C ASP A 68 0.57 13.03 -18.88
N PHE A 69 1.50 12.29 -18.26
CA PHE A 69 1.17 11.39 -17.14
C PHE A 69 0.73 12.16 -15.88
N ASP A 70 1.32 13.32 -15.62
CA ASP A 70 0.97 14.14 -14.45
C ASP A 70 -0.38 14.87 -14.63
N GLN A 71 -0.73 15.22 -15.87
CA GLN A 71 -2.02 15.80 -16.26
C GLN A 71 -3.13 14.74 -16.37
N ALA A 72 -2.77 13.45 -16.37
CA ALA A 72 -3.72 12.37 -16.52
C ALA A 72 -4.75 12.40 -15.36
N PRO A 73 -6.03 12.11 -15.63
CA PRO A 73 -7.03 12.01 -14.58
C PRO A 73 -6.62 10.93 -13.55
N ASP A 74 -6.69 11.27 -12.27
CA ASP A 74 -6.45 10.30 -11.18
C ASP A 74 -7.64 9.33 -11.03
N VAL A 75 -7.78 8.44 -12.01
CA VAL A 75 -8.88 7.46 -12.09
C VAL A 75 -8.88 6.56 -10.87
N LEU A 76 -7.72 6.11 -10.40
CA LEU A 76 -7.62 5.19 -9.28
C LEU A 76 -7.94 5.89 -7.95
N GLY A 77 -7.44 7.10 -7.70
CA GLY A 77 -7.81 7.87 -6.52
C GLY A 77 -9.28 8.30 -6.52
N ASN A 78 -9.89 8.53 -7.69
CA ASN A 78 -11.34 8.71 -7.82
C ASN A 78 -12.11 7.45 -7.39
N ILE A 79 -11.67 6.26 -7.84
CA ILE A 79 -12.28 4.98 -7.46
C ILE A 79 -12.16 4.74 -5.95
N TYR A 80 -10.99 4.97 -5.36
CA TYR A 80 -10.81 4.80 -3.91
C TYR A 80 -11.66 5.78 -3.09
N ARG A 81 -11.78 7.04 -3.51
CA ARG A 81 -12.68 8.00 -2.87
C ARG A 81 -14.13 7.52 -2.91
N LEU A 82 -14.58 7.05 -4.07
CA LEU A 82 -15.93 6.53 -4.25
C LEU A 82 -16.17 5.28 -3.38
N ALA A 83 -15.19 4.38 -3.30
CA ALA A 83 -15.26 3.19 -2.45
C ALA A 83 -15.33 3.56 -0.96
N ALA A 84 -14.51 4.53 -0.51
CA ALA A 84 -14.51 5.01 0.86
C ALA A 84 -15.83 5.68 1.24
N GLU A 85 -16.41 6.47 0.34
CA GLU A 85 -17.73 7.09 0.52
C GLU A 85 -18.84 6.05 0.64
N LYS A 86 -18.88 5.06 -0.28
CA LYS A 86 -19.82 3.94 -0.20
C LYS A 86 -19.68 3.16 1.11
N ALA A 87 -18.46 2.91 1.57
CA ALA A 87 -18.22 2.24 2.84
C ALA A 87 -18.71 3.04 4.05
N ARG A 88 -18.61 4.38 4.03
CA ARG A 88 -19.17 5.25 5.08
C ARG A 88 -20.69 5.22 5.08
N LEU A 89 -21.33 5.31 3.92
CA LEU A 89 -22.78 5.25 3.78
C LEU A 89 -23.34 3.90 4.25
N ALA A 90 -22.70 2.78 3.89
CA ALA A 90 -23.09 1.45 4.33
C ALA A 90 -23.00 1.28 5.86
N ARG A 91 -21.99 1.90 6.51
CA ARG A 91 -21.87 1.90 7.97
C ARG A 91 -22.91 2.80 8.66
N GLY A 92 -23.24 3.94 8.06
CA GLY A 92 -24.26 4.86 8.59
C GLY A 92 -25.69 4.35 8.45
N ALA A 93 -25.98 3.52 7.45
CA ALA A 93 -27.28 2.87 7.28
C ALA A 93 -27.50 1.65 8.20
N ALA A 94 -26.44 1.17 8.85
CA ALA A 94 -26.48 0.03 9.77
C ALA A 94 -26.56 0.43 11.26
N ALA A 95 -26.69 1.73 11.55
CA ALA A 95 -26.89 2.32 12.87
C ALA A 95 -28.31 2.90 13.01
#